data_AF-J3P6G2-F1
#
_entry.id   AF-J3P6G2-F1
#
_cell.length_a   1.000
_cell.length_b   1.000
_cell.length_c   1.000
_cell.angle_alpha   90.00
_cell.angle_beta   90.00
_cell.angle_gamma   90.00
#
_symmetry.space_group_name_H-M   'P 1'
#
loop_
_entity.id
_entity.type
_entity.pdbx_description
1 polymer ?
#
loop_
_entity_poly.entity_id
_entity_poly.type
_entity_poly.pdbx_seq_one_letter_code
_entity_poly.pdbx_strand_id
1 'polypeptide(L)'
;MAPPTVPSTAPNEEPQMQTPTPHADQPATALNDPDPLTTPVVLGQEFTDHVIASIGPGTSPRLREVMAALVRHVHDFAREIRLTQDEWLAAVDLINRAGRMSDGKRNEGQLLCDIIGLESLVDNMAYQSATAAGLTGPTESAILGPFWRADAPARPNGSSITFDTPADGTVVFMHGVVSCSKTGKPIPGASVESWQASTNGLYEQQDPNQRDHNLRGVFTTDKQGRYSFYCLRPTPYPIPDDGPAGELLKVLDRHPWRPAHIHLLVQAGGFKPITTQIFDEESDYLDDDAVFAVKDGLTVQFKERHDDAQAELELEYNIRLAPLGIDV
;
A
#
# COMPACT_ATOMS: atom_id res chain seq x y z
N MET A 1 16.10 -33.12 -56.34
CA MET A 1 16.77 -31.92 -56.87
C MET A 1 17.45 -31.23 -55.70
N ALA A 2 18.78 -31.34 -55.63
CA ALA A 2 19.61 -30.69 -54.63
C ALA A 2 20.11 -29.34 -55.17
N PRO A 3 20.28 -28.30 -54.33
CA PRO A 3 20.72 -26.99 -54.79
C PRO A 3 22.23 -26.98 -55.10
N PRO A 4 22.68 -26.11 -56.02
CA PRO A 4 24.05 -26.11 -56.53
C PRO A 4 25.03 -25.36 -55.62
N THR A 5 26.27 -25.84 -55.62
CA THR A 5 27.48 -25.25 -55.04
C THR A 5 27.99 -24.07 -55.88
N VAL A 6 28.38 -22.97 -55.21
CA VAL A 6 29.07 -21.80 -55.80
C VAL A 6 30.57 -21.85 -55.44
N PRO A 7 31.50 -21.60 -56.40
CA PRO A 7 32.94 -21.63 -56.12
C PRO A 7 33.52 -20.27 -55.67
N SER A 8 34.63 -20.39 -54.94
CA SER A 8 35.48 -19.36 -54.33
C SER A 8 36.18 -18.44 -55.35
N THR A 9 36.31 -17.14 -55.02
CA THR A 9 37.25 -16.20 -55.65
C THR A 9 38.04 -15.44 -54.59
N ALA A 10 39.35 -15.36 -54.81
CA ALA A 10 40.40 -14.77 -53.98
C ALA A 10 40.44 -13.21 -54.06
N PRO A 11 41.26 -12.52 -53.24
CA PRO A 11 41.11 -11.10 -52.91
C PRO A 11 41.77 -10.16 -53.93
N ASN A 12 41.20 -8.97 -54.12
CA ASN A 12 41.79 -7.90 -54.93
C ASN A 12 42.43 -6.82 -54.05
N GLU A 13 43.62 -6.40 -54.46
CA GLU A 13 44.53 -5.42 -53.86
C GLU A 13 44.05 -3.96 -53.96
N GLU A 14 44.54 -3.13 -53.04
CA GLU A 14 44.27 -1.70 -52.88
C GLU A 14 44.92 -0.80 -53.95
N PRO A 15 44.32 0.38 -54.26
CA PRO A 15 45.04 1.50 -54.86
C PRO A 15 45.44 2.56 -53.81
N GLN A 16 46.72 2.95 -53.86
CA GLN A 16 47.39 3.94 -53.01
C GLN A 16 46.74 5.34 -53.07
N MET A 17 46.51 5.97 -51.91
CA MET A 17 46.17 7.39 -51.78
C MET A 17 47.39 8.21 -51.36
N GLN A 18 47.61 9.32 -52.08
CA GLN A 18 48.72 10.26 -51.96
C GLN A 18 48.63 11.08 -50.65
N THR A 19 49.78 11.31 -50.03
CA THR A 19 49.97 12.21 -48.88
C THR A 19 49.86 13.69 -49.30
N PRO A 20 49.13 14.55 -48.57
CA PRO A 20 49.18 16.00 -48.79
C PRO A 20 50.31 16.67 -48.00
N THR A 21 50.95 17.65 -48.64
CA THR A 21 51.97 18.60 -48.14
C THR A 21 51.39 19.60 -47.12
N PRO A 22 52.22 20.20 -46.23
CA PRO A 22 51.75 21.05 -45.14
C PRO A 22 51.55 22.51 -45.61
N HIS A 23 50.43 23.12 -45.22
CA HIS A 23 50.20 24.56 -45.38
C HIS A 23 50.08 25.26 -44.02
N ALA A 24 51.04 26.18 -43.83
CA ALA A 24 51.19 27.32 -42.92
C ALA A 24 50.14 27.64 -41.82
N ASP A 25 50.71 27.96 -40.65
CA ASP A 25 50.10 28.59 -39.47
C ASP A 25 49.17 29.78 -39.79
N GLN A 26 47.97 29.74 -39.20
CA GLN A 26 47.17 30.93 -38.90
C GLN A 26 47.07 31.10 -37.37
N PRO A 27 47.09 32.34 -36.84
CA PRO A 27 47.08 32.56 -35.40
C PRO A 27 45.70 32.24 -34.82
N ALA A 28 45.69 31.52 -33.70
CA ALA A 28 44.49 31.20 -32.93
C ALA A 28 43.82 32.49 -32.42
N THR A 29 42.69 32.84 -33.02
CA THR A 29 41.74 33.79 -32.42
C THR A 29 41.04 33.10 -31.25
N ALA A 30 41.13 33.73 -30.08
CA ALA A 30 40.49 33.30 -28.84
C ALA A 30 39.01 32.92 -29.08
N LEU A 31 38.66 31.68 -28.78
CA LEU A 31 37.28 31.22 -28.75
C LEU A 31 36.65 31.73 -27.45
N ASN A 32 35.92 32.84 -27.62
CA ASN A 32 34.76 33.33 -26.89
C ASN A 32 34.39 32.65 -25.57
N ASP A 33 34.28 33.49 -24.53
CA ASP A 33 33.44 33.26 -23.36
C ASP A 33 32.01 32.82 -23.78
N PRO A 34 31.35 31.92 -23.04
CA PRO A 34 29.99 31.50 -23.35
C PRO A 34 29.02 32.69 -23.25
N ASP A 35 28.19 32.84 -24.29
CA ASP A 35 27.11 33.83 -24.37
C ASP A 35 26.10 33.64 -23.21
N PRO A 36 25.87 34.65 -22.35
CA PRO A 36 24.95 34.54 -21.22
C PRO A 36 23.48 34.32 -21.63
N LEU A 37 23.13 34.39 -22.92
CA LEU A 37 21.77 34.20 -23.44
C LEU A 37 21.41 32.74 -23.76
N THR A 38 22.29 31.77 -23.53
CA THR A 38 22.04 30.36 -23.90
C THR A 38 21.83 29.40 -22.73
N THR A 39 21.72 29.93 -21.50
CA THR A 39 21.33 29.09 -20.35
C THR A 39 19.83 28.82 -20.42
N PRO A 40 19.36 27.57 -20.52
CA PRO A 40 17.93 27.26 -20.47
C PRO A 40 17.36 27.81 -19.16
N VAL A 41 16.41 28.75 -19.26
CA VAL A 41 15.73 29.28 -18.08
C VAL A 41 14.80 28.19 -17.56
N VAL A 42 15.23 27.49 -16.51
CA VAL A 42 14.37 26.59 -15.76
C VAL A 42 13.28 27.43 -15.09
N LEU A 43 12.01 27.04 -15.29
CA LEU A 43 10.88 27.71 -14.64
C LEU A 43 11.03 27.61 -13.13
N GLY A 44 11.16 28.76 -12.47
CA GLY A 44 11.45 28.86 -11.05
C GLY A 44 10.20 28.79 -10.18
N GLN A 45 10.34 29.33 -8.97
CA GLN A 45 9.25 29.36 -8.00
C GLN A 45 8.07 30.22 -8.49
N GLU A 46 8.35 31.28 -9.25
CA GLU A 46 7.35 32.20 -9.80
C GLU A 46 6.32 31.48 -10.69
N PHE A 47 6.74 30.46 -11.45
CA PHE A 47 5.84 29.64 -12.22
C PHE A 47 4.92 28.80 -11.33
N THR A 48 5.47 28.20 -10.28
CA THR A 48 4.70 27.41 -9.30
C THR A 48 3.67 28.29 -8.59
N ASP A 49 4.06 29.50 -8.20
CA ASP A 49 3.15 30.46 -7.56
C ASP A 49 2.04 30.90 -8.52
N HIS A 50 2.34 31.08 -9.81
CA HIS A 50 1.35 31.36 -10.84
C HIS A 50 0.32 30.23 -10.98
N VAL A 51 0.75 28.96 -10.97
CA VAL A 51 -0.15 27.80 -11.02
C VAL A 51 -1.01 27.71 -9.74
N ILE A 52 -0.44 27.95 -8.57
CA ILE A 52 -1.21 27.97 -7.31
C ILE A 52 -2.24 29.12 -7.33
N ALA A 53 -1.87 30.29 -7.86
CA ALA A 53 -2.76 31.44 -7.99
C ALA A 53 -3.94 31.20 -8.95
N SER A 54 -3.86 30.19 -9.84
CA SER A 54 -4.96 29.84 -10.73
C SER A 54 -6.10 29.08 -10.04
N ILE A 55 -5.96 28.69 -8.76
CA ILE A 55 -7.03 28.05 -7.98
C ILE A 55 -8.17 29.06 -7.76
N GLY A 56 -9.30 28.84 -8.44
CA GLY A 56 -10.41 29.81 -8.49
C GLY A 56 -11.08 30.09 -7.14
N PRO A 57 -11.76 31.25 -6.98
CA PRO A 57 -12.30 31.75 -5.71
C PRO A 57 -13.40 30.88 -5.09
N GLY A 58 -14.08 30.05 -5.88
CA GLY A 58 -15.10 29.11 -5.38
C GLY A 58 -14.57 27.85 -4.69
N THR A 59 -13.25 27.63 -4.69
CA THR A 59 -12.63 26.46 -4.06
C THR A 59 -12.72 26.57 -2.54
N SER A 60 -13.17 25.50 -1.87
CA SER A 60 -13.24 25.47 -0.41
C SER A 60 -11.85 25.71 0.24
N PRO A 61 -11.79 26.28 1.45
CA PRO A 61 -10.52 26.57 2.10
C PRO A 61 -9.60 25.35 2.21
N ARG A 62 -10.16 24.18 2.59
CA ARG A 62 -9.38 22.94 2.72
C ARG A 62 -8.88 22.41 1.38
N LEU A 63 -9.72 22.40 0.34
CA LEU A 63 -9.29 21.92 -0.97
C LEU A 63 -8.21 22.83 -1.58
N ARG A 64 -8.32 24.15 -1.36
CA ARG A 64 -7.29 25.11 -1.77
C ARG A 64 -5.96 24.81 -1.09
N GLU A 65 -5.97 24.57 0.21
CA GLU A 65 -4.77 24.22 0.97
C GLU A 65 -4.12 22.93 0.44
N VAL A 66 -4.91 21.87 0.26
CA VAL A 66 -4.44 20.57 -0.24
C VAL A 66 -3.85 20.71 -1.65
N MET A 67 -4.56 21.35 -2.58
CA MET A 67 -4.09 21.47 -3.96
C MET A 67 -2.88 22.39 -4.08
N ALA A 68 -2.82 23.49 -3.31
CA ALA A 68 -1.66 24.38 -3.30
C ALA A 68 -0.40 23.66 -2.77
N ALA A 69 -0.55 22.81 -1.74
CA ALA A 69 0.55 22.00 -1.23
C ALA A 69 1.00 20.95 -2.26
N LEU A 70 0.06 20.22 -2.86
CA LEU A 70 0.37 19.21 -3.88
C LEU A 70 1.13 19.82 -5.06
N VAL A 71 0.63 20.92 -5.64
CA VAL A 71 1.27 21.60 -6.77
C VAL A 71 2.70 22.02 -6.41
N ARG A 72 2.89 22.59 -5.21
CA ARG A 72 4.22 23.00 -4.75
C ARG A 72 5.18 21.82 -4.70
N HIS A 73 4.82 20.75 -3.98
CA HIS A 73 5.71 19.60 -3.78
C HIS A 73 5.98 18.82 -5.07
N VAL A 74 5.01 18.69 -5.97
CA VAL A 74 5.23 18.01 -7.26
C VAL A 74 6.14 18.84 -8.18
N HIS A 75 5.98 20.16 -8.21
CA HIS A 75 6.88 21.03 -8.96
C HIS A 75 8.30 21.04 -8.38
N ASP A 76 8.42 21.05 -7.05
CA ASP A 76 9.71 21.00 -6.36
C ASP A 76 10.42 19.67 -6.63
N PHE A 77 9.71 18.53 -6.55
CA PHE A 77 10.22 17.22 -6.94
C PHE A 77 10.75 17.23 -8.39
N ALA A 78 9.95 17.73 -9.34
CA ALA A 78 10.34 17.75 -10.74
C ALA A 78 11.62 18.58 -10.98
N ARG A 79 11.79 19.70 -10.27
CA ARG A 79 13.00 20.52 -10.32
C ARG A 79 14.19 19.83 -9.64
N GLU A 80 13.97 19.24 -8.47
CA GLU A 80 14.99 18.59 -7.65
C GLU A 80 15.73 17.51 -8.44
N ILE A 81 14.99 16.59 -9.06
CA ILE A 81 15.59 15.49 -9.81
C ILE A 81 15.81 15.80 -11.30
N ARG A 82 15.44 17.01 -11.75
CA ARG A 82 15.46 17.44 -13.16
C ARG A 82 14.72 16.47 -14.07
N LEU A 83 13.43 16.27 -13.78
CA LEU A 83 12.57 15.27 -14.42
C LEU A 83 12.60 15.43 -15.94
N THR A 84 12.96 14.35 -16.64
CA THR A 84 12.97 14.35 -18.10
C THR A 84 11.56 14.12 -18.65
N GLN A 85 11.37 14.46 -19.93
CA GLN A 85 10.10 14.22 -20.60
C GLN A 85 9.76 12.73 -20.69
N ASP A 86 10.77 11.87 -20.91
CA ASP A 86 10.57 10.42 -21.03
C ASP A 86 10.19 9.81 -19.67
N GLU A 87 10.84 10.21 -18.58
CA GLU A 87 10.47 9.78 -17.22
C GLU A 87 9.05 10.25 -16.85
N TRP A 88 8.70 11.49 -17.17
CA TRP A 88 7.36 12.01 -16.94
C TRP A 88 6.31 11.23 -17.75
N LEU A 89 6.55 10.96 -19.03
CA LEU A 89 5.64 10.17 -19.88
C LEU A 89 5.49 8.73 -19.36
N ALA A 90 6.58 8.11 -18.88
CA ALA A 90 6.53 6.78 -18.27
C ALA A 90 5.66 6.76 -17.00
N ALA A 91 5.80 7.77 -16.13
CA ALA A 91 4.97 7.90 -14.93
C ALA A 91 3.48 8.14 -15.27
N VAL A 92 3.20 8.98 -16.28
CA VAL A 92 1.83 9.21 -16.78
C VAL A 92 1.21 7.92 -17.33
N ASP A 93 1.98 7.13 -18.10
CA ASP A 93 1.50 5.83 -18.58
C ASP A 93 1.20 4.86 -17.44
N LEU A 94 2.08 4.76 -16.43
CA LEU A 94 1.89 3.95 -15.23
C LEU A 94 0.56 4.30 -14.52
N ILE A 95 0.33 5.59 -14.25
CA ILE A 95 -0.91 6.08 -13.60
C ILE A 95 -2.14 5.75 -14.46
N ASN A 96 -2.05 5.97 -15.77
CA ASN A 96 -3.16 5.69 -16.69
C ASN A 96 -3.49 4.19 -16.77
N ARG A 97 -2.47 3.31 -16.75
CA ARG A 97 -2.66 1.86 -16.71
C ARG A 97 -3.29 1.41 -15.40
N ALA A 98 -2.88 1.98 -14.27
CA ALA A 98 -3.48 1.67 -12.97
C ALA A 98 -4.96 2.08 -12.93
N GLY A 99 -5.29 3.25 -13.46
CA GLY A 99 -6.68 3.69 -13.62
C GLY A 99 -7.51 2.72 -14.48
N ARG A 100 -6.98 2.25 -15.62
CA ARG A 100 -7.69 1.30 -16.51
C ARG A 100 -7.85 -0.10 -15.91
N MET A 101 -6.93 -0.52 -15.06
CA MET A 101 -6.96 -1.83 -14.41
C MET A 101 -7.87 -1.85 -13.18
N SER A 102 -8.20 -0.69 -12.62
CA SER A 102 -9.04 -0.60 -11.44
C SER A 102 -10.52 -0.82 -11.78
N ASP A 103 -11.19 -1.64 -10.98
CA ASP A 103 -12.62 -1.98 -11.07
C ASP A 103 -13.25 -2.14 -9.66
N GLY A 104 -14.45 -2.72 -9.56
CA GLY A 104 -15.13 -2.90 -8.28
C GLY A 104 -14.50 -3.94 -7.34
N LYS A 105 -13.53 -4.73 -7.81
CA LYS A 105 -12.83 -5.78 -7.04
C LYS A 105 -11.34 -5.50 -6.85
N ARG A 106 -10.73 -4.68 -7.71
CA ARG A 106 -9.31 -4.31 -7.69
C ARG A 106 -9.16 -2.80 -7.81
N ASN A 107 -8.37 -2.19 -6.91
CA ASN A 107 -8.02 -0.77 -7.00
C ASN A 107 -6.50 -0.61 -7.13
N GLU A 108 -6.01 -0.64 -8.36
CA GLU A 108 -4.58 -0.53 -8.67
C GLU A 108 -4.04 0.88 -8.39
N GLY A 109 -4.90 1.91 -8.51
CA GLY A 109 -4.54 3.28 -8.14
C GLY A 109 -4.27 3.43 -6.65
N GLN A 110 -5.06 2.76 -5.81
CA GLN A 110 -4.77 2.65 -4.37
C GLN A 110 -3.48 1.87 -4.14
N LEU A 111 -3.30 0.71 -4.78
CA LEU A 111 -2.09 -0.10 -4.60
C LEU A 111 -0.79 0.66 -4.92
N LEU A 112 -0.81 1.54 -5.93
CA LEU A 112 0.31 2.44 -6.21
C LEU A 112 0.62 3.40 -5.04
N CYS A 113 -0.40 3.92 -4.35
CA CYS A 113 -0.23 4.73 -3.13
C CYS A 113 0.32 3.89 -1.97
N ASP A 114 -0.14 2.64 -1.84
CA ASP A 114 0.24 1.73 -0.76
C ASP A 114 1.74 1.41 -0.85
N ILE A 115 2.22 1.04 -2.04
CA ILE A 115 3.62 0.64 -2.23
C ILE A 115 4.60 1.82 -2.12
N ILE A 116 4.16 3.07 -2.18
CA ILE A 116 5.02 4.23 -1.88
C ILE A 116 4.85 4.71 -0.43
N GLY A 117 4.08 3.99 0.39
CA GLY A 117 3.87 4.28 1.81
C GLY A 117 2.91 5.44 2.10
N LEU A 118 2.18 5.94 1.09
CA LEU A 118 1.30 7.10 1.26
C LEU A 118 0.09 6.77 2.14
N GLU A 119 -0.56 5.62 1.93
CA GLU A 119 -1.73 5.23 2.75
C GLU A 119 -1.33 5.05 4.22
N SER A 120 -0.22 4.35 4.48
CA SER A 120 0.32 4.12 5.82
C SER A 120 0.74 5.42 6.53
N LEU A 121 1.31 6.39 5.81
CA LEU A 121 1.59 7.72 6.35
C LEU A 121 0.31 8.48 6.72
N VAL A 122 -0.69 8.47 5.84
CA VAL A 122 -1.99 9.14 6.09
C VAL A 122 -2.68 8.52 7.30
N ASP A 123 -2.68 7.19 7.42
CA ASP A 123 -3.22 6.46 8.57
C ASP A 123 -2.47 6.83 9.87
N ASN A 124 -1.14 6.87 9.84
CA ASN A 124 -0.34 7.24 11.02
C ASN A 124 -0.67 8.66 11.51
N MET A 125 -0.77 9.65 10.62
CA MET A 125 -1.16 11.01 11.00
C MET A 125 -2.57 11.07 11.57
N ALA A 126 -3.51 10.29 11.02
CA ALA A 126 -4.87 10.22 11.53
C ALA A 126 -4.90 9.62 12.95
N TYR A 127 -4.12 8.57 13.19
CA TYR A 127 -3.96 7.97 14.51
C TYR A 127 -3.35 8.96 15.50
N GLN A 128 -2.22 9.60 15.18
CA GLN A 128 -1.56 10.58 16.05
C GLN A 128 -2.50 11.73 16.42
N SER A 129 -3.27 12.24 15.45
CA SER A 129 -4.28 13.26 15.68
C SER A 129 -5.36 12.80 16.66
N ALA A 130 -5.69 11.50 16.67
CA ALA A 130 -6.64 10.92 17.61
C ALA A 130 -6.06 10.63 19.01
N THR A 131 -4.73 10.50 19.14
CA THR A 131 -4.05 10.12 20.39
C THR A 131 -3.35 11.27 21.13
N ALA A 132 -3.31 12.47 20.56
CA ALA A 132 -2.61 13.65 21.10
C ALA A 132 -3.13 14.21 22.45
N ALA A 133 -3.87 13.43 23.24
CA ALA A 133 -4.50 13.85 24.50
C ALA A 133 -4.05 13.08 25.77
N GLY A 134 -2.86 12.47 25.79
CA GLY A 134 -2.23 11.97 27.02
C GLY A 134 -2.98 10.86 27.79
N LEU A 135 -3.88 10.14 27.12
CA LEU A 135 -4.59 8.97 27.66
C LEU A 135 -3.88 7.69 27.20
N THR A 136 -4.09 6.56 27.88
CA THR A 136 -3.78 5.25 27.28
C THR A 136 -4.52 5.15 25.95
N GLY A 137 -3.78 5.17 24.84
CA GLY A 137 -4.33 5.45 23.52
C GLY A 137 -5.43 4.47 23.07
N PRO A 138 -6.26 4.85 22.10
CA PRO A 138 -7.03 3.88 21.32
C PRO A 138 -6.09 2.86 20.67
N THR A 139 -6.64 1.72 20.25
CA THR A 139 -5.90 0.77 19.41
C THR A 139 -5.35 1.49 18.18
N GLU A 140 -4.14 1.13 17.73
CA GLU A 140 -3.55 1.70 16.51
C GLU A 140 -4.39 1.33 15.30
N SER A 141 -4.69 2.30 14.44
CA SER A 141 -5.32 2.02 13.16
C SER A 141 -4.31 1.42 12.18
N ALA A 142 -4.81 0.85 11.09
CA ALA A 142 -4.01 0.44 9.93
C ALA A 142 -4.88 0.58 8.68
N ILE A 143 -4.23 0.49 7.52
CA ILE A 143 -4.89 0.61 6.21
C ILE A 143 -6.03 -0.42 6.04
N LEU A 144 -7.06 -0.07 5.29
CA LEU A 144 -8.19 -0.98 5.03
C LEU A 144 -7.80 -2.12 4.08
N GLY A 145 -6.94 -1.81 3.12
CA GLY A 145 -6.66 -2.69 1.99
C GLY A 145 -7.85 -2.85 1.03
N PRO A 146 -7.63 -3.47 -0.14
CA PRO A 146 -8.63 -3.51 -1.21
C PRO A 146 -9.67 -4.63 -1.07
N PHE A 147 -9.56 -5.47 -0.04
CA PHE A 147 -10.32 -6.74 0.06
C PHE A 147 -11.46 -6.72 1.07
N TRP A 148 -11.82 -5.55 1.60
CA TRP A 148 -12.99 -5.40 2.46
C TRP A 148 -14.30 -5.49 1.66
N ARG A 149 -15.33 -6.10 2.25
CA ARG A 149 -16.65 -6.31 1.62
C ARG A 149 -17.77 -5.86 2.56
N ALA A 150 -18.60 -4.94 2.09
CA ALA A 150 -19.72 -4.40 2.87
C ALA A 150 -20.84 -5.43 3.20
N ASP A 151 -20.87 -6.56 2.50
CA ASP A 151 -21.88 -7.61 2.63
C ASP A 151 -21.42 -8.79 3.52
N ALA A 152 -20.36 -8.62 4.32
CA ALA A 152 -19.91 -9.64 5.24
C ALA A 152 -21.03 -10.08 6.22
N PRO A 153 -21.24 -11.39 6.42
CA PRO A 153 -22.37 -11.89 7.18
C PRO A 153 -22.19 -11.67 8.69
N ALA A 154 -23.29 -11.32 9.36
CA ALA A 154 -23.36 -11.36 10.82
C ALA A 154 -23.29 -12.80 11.33
N ARG A 155 -22.46 -13.05 12.36
CA ARG A 155 -22.22 -14.37 12.92
C ARG A 155 -22.31 -14.34 14.46
N PRO A 156 -22.77 -15.43 15.11
CA PRO A 156 -22.76 -15.52 16.57
C PRO A 156 -21.33 -15.53 17.13
N ASN A 157 -21.11 -14.96 18.31
CA ASN A 157 -19.84 -15.14 19.03
C ASN A 157 -19.56 -16.64 19.28
N GLY A 158 -18.30 -17.03 19.19
CA GLY A 158 -17.84 -18.40 19.31
C GLY A 158 -18.16 -19.27 18.09
N SER A 159 -18.61 -18.68 16.97
CA SER A 159 -18.76 -19.40 15.70
C SER A 159 -17.50 -19.28 14.83
N SER A 160 -17.47 -20.01 13.71
CA SER A 160 -16.32 -20.01 12.79
C SER A 160 -16.49 -19.00 11.65
N ILE A 161 -15.38 -18.40 11.22
CA ILE A 161 -15.24 -17.77 9.90
C ILE A 161 -14.46 -18.64 8.92
N THR A 162 -13.75 -19.67 9.38
CA THR A 162 -13.09 -20.66 8.51
C THR A 162 -14.05 -21.79 8.17
N PHE A 163 -14.20 -22.06 6.87
CA PHE A 163 -15.05 -23.11 6.33
C PHE A 163 -14.29 -23.82 5.21
N ASP A 164 -14.53 -25.12 5.06
CA ASP A 164 -13.77 -25.96 4.11
C ASP A 164 -12.25 -25.78 4.34
N THR A 165 -11.87 -25.79 5.63
CA THR A 165 -10.55 -25.41 6.13
C THR A 165 -9.44 -26.16 5.38
N PRO A 166 -8.47 -25.43 4.79
CA PRO A 166 -7.32 -26.05 4.16
C PRO A 166 -6.57 -27.00 5.11
N ALA A 167 -6.06 -28.11 4.58
CA ALA A 167 -5.37 -29.12 5.38
C ALA A 167 -4.06 -28.61 5.99
N ASP A 168 -3.48 -27.54 5.43
CA ASP A 168 -2.30 -26.84 5.91
C ASP A 168 -2.64 -25.63 6.80
N GLY A 169 -3.92 -25.39 7.09
CA GLY A 169 -4.37 -24.29 7.95
C GLY A 169 -4.40 -24.69 9.42
N THR A 170 -3.89 -23.81 10.28
CA THR A 170 -4.03 -23.93 11.75
C THR A 170 -5.22 -23.10 12.23
N VAL A 171 -6.18 -23.75 12.88
CA VAL A 171 -7.37 -23.07 13.41
C VAL A 171 -7.02 -22.38 14.74
N VAL A 172 -7.42 -21.10 14.84
CA VAL A 172 -7.21 -20.24 16.00
C VAL A 172 -8.55 -19.84 16.59
N PHE A 173 -8.68 -19.90 17.91
CA PHE A 173 -9.78 -19.23 18.63
C PHE A 173 -9.38 -17.80 18.98
N MET A 174 -9.91 -16.83 18.23
CA MET A 174 -9.67 -15.41 18.48
C MET A 174 -10.76 -14.84 19.38
N HIS A 175 -10.35 -14.07 20.40
CA HIS A 175 -11.28 -13.45 21.34
C HIS A 175 -10.73 -12.14 21.93
N GLY A 176 -11.58 -11.36 22.58
CA GLY A 176 -11.14 -10.18 23.30
C GLY A 176 -12.28 -9.30 23.78
N VAL A 177 -11.93 -8.13 24.30
CA VAL A 177 -12.88 -7.12 24.81
C VAL A 177 -12.73 -5.81 24.05
N VAL A 178 -13.85 -5.27 23.57
CA VAL A 178 -13.93 -3.90 23.08
C VAL A 178 -14.26 -2.97 24.26
N SER A 179 -13.45 -1.94 24.46
CA SER A 179 -13.56 -1.01 25.59
C SER A 179 -13.33 0.45 25.16
N CYS A 180 -13.79 1.38 25.99
CA CYS A 180 -13.56 2.80 25.78
C CYS A 180 -12.12 3.17 26.19
N SER A 181 -11.33 3.73 25.27
CA SER A 181 -9.93 4.11 25.54
C SER A 181 -9.78 5.10 26.70
N LYS A 182 -10.78 5.95 26.92
CA LYS A 182 -10.79 6.96 28.00
C LYS A 182 -11.21 6.42 29.36
N THR A 183 -12.18 5.52 29.41
CA THR A 183 -12.79 5.08 30.69
C THR A 183 -12.42 3.66 31.08
N GLY A 184 -11.85 2.87 30.16
CA GLY A 184 -11.58 1.44 30.32
C GLY A 184 -12.84 0.57 30.38
N LYS A 185 -14.05 1.15 30.32
CA LYS A 185 -15.31 0.41 30.42
C LYS A 185 -15.58 -0.39 29.14
N PRO A 186 -16.11 -1.62 29.25
CA PRO A 186 -16.50 -2.41 28.09
C PRO A 186 -17.60 -1.74 27.29
N ILE A 187 -17.59 -1.94 25.97
CA ILE A 187 -18.57 -1.40 25.03
C ILE A 187 -19.46 -2.54 24.52
N PRO A 188 -20.68 -2.70 25.04
CA PRO A 188 -21.63 -3.69 24.55
C PRO A 188 -22.26 -3.25 23.22
N GLY A 189 -22.58 -4.21 22.35
CA GLY A 189 -23.21 -3.95 21.07
C GLY A 189 -22.30 -3.31 20.00
N ALA A 190 -20.99 -3.31 20.22
CA ALA A 190 -20.02 -2.93 19.19
C ALA A 190 -19.99 -4.01 18.09
N SER A 191 -19.86 -3.58 16.84
CA SER A 191 -19.57 -4.45 15.71
C SER A 191 -18.08 -4.70 15.62
N VAL A 192 -17.65 -5.95 15.54
CA VAL A 192 -16.28 -6.40 15.28
C VAL A 192 -16.32 -7.23 14.00
N GLU A 193 -15.89 -6.63 12.91
CA GLU A 193 -15.75 -7.29 11.62
C GLU A 193 -14.32 -7.80 11.46
N SER A 194 -14.16 -9.01 10.93
CA SER A 194 -12.86 -9.61 10.62
C SER A 194 -12.84 -10.21 9.23
N TRP A 195 -11.71 -10.06 8.54
CA TRP A 195 -11.40 -10.75 7.29
C TRP A 195 -9.91 -11.07 7.17
N GLN A 196 -9.58 -12.17 6.48
CA GLN A 196 -8.20 -12.57 6.20
C GLN A 196 -8.11 -13.40 4.91
N ALA A 197 -6.89 -13.55 4.38
CA ALA A 197 -6.59 -14.49 3.31
C ALA A 197 -6.59 -15.94 3.83
N SER A 198 -6.81 -16.89 2.91
CA SER A 198 -6.58 -18.32 3.16
C SER A 198 -5.09 -18.66 3.09
N THR A 199 -4.71 -19.92 3.35
CA THR A 199 -3.32 -20.40 3.34
C THR A 199 -2.63 -20.27 1.97
N ASN A 200 -3.41 -20.18 0.89
CA ASN A 200 -2.91 -19.90 -0.45
C ASN A 200 -2.65 -18.40 -0.73
N GLY A 201 -2.83 -17.53 0.27
CA GLY A 201 -2.61 -16.10 0.16
C GLY A 201 -3.72 -15.33 -0.57
N LEU A 202 -4.85 -15.97 -0.87
CA LEU A 202 -5.98 -15.35 -1.55
C LEU A 202 -7.16 -15.13 -0.61
N TYR A 203 -7.79 -13.96 -0.73
CA TYR A 203 -9.14 -13.75 -0.21
C TYR A 203 -10.16 -14.45 -1.11
N GLU A 204 -11.29 -14.90 -0.55
CA GLU A 204 -12.30 -15.66 -1.31
C GLU A 204 -12.77 -14.93 -2.60
N GLN A 205 -12.81 -13.60 -2.60
CA GLN A 205 -13.27 -12.82 -3.77
C GLN A 205 -12.31 -12.94 -4.98
N GLN A 206 -11.10 -13.44 -4.75
CA GLN A 206 -10.07 -13.72 -5.74
C GLN A 206 -10.00 -15.21 -6.08
N ASP A 207 -10.59 -16.09 -5.27
CA ASP A 207 -10.41 -17.54 -5.35
C ASP A 207 -11.75 -18.27 -5.51
N PRO A 208 -12.09 -18.73 -6.72
CA PRO A 208 -13.36 -19.42 -6.97
C PRO A 208 -13.48 -20.78 -6.26
N ASN A 209 -12.40 -21.31 -5.67
CA ASN A 209 -12.42 -22.56 -4.90
C ASN A 209 -12.79 -22.33 -3.43
N GLN A 210 -12.76 -21.08 -2.97
CA GLN A 210 -13.28 -20.73 -1.65
C GLN A 210 -14.78 -20.48 -1.75
N ARG A 211 -15.51 -20.90 -0.71
CA ARG A 211 -16.92 -20.55 -0.60
C ARG A 211 -17.09 -19.06 -0.36
N ASP A 212 -18.21 -18.52 -0.83
CA ASP A 212 -18.58 -17.13 -0.58
C ASP A 212 -18.60 -16.82 0.92
N HIS A 213 -18.02 -15.67 1.27
CA HIS A 213 -17.78 -15.22 2.65
C HIS A 213 -16.96 -16.18 3.54
N ASN A 214 -16.09 -17.02 2.96
CA ASN A 214 -15.06 -17.70 3.73
C ASN A 214 -14.11 -16.68 4.37
N LEU A 215 -13.63 -16.98 5.59
CA LEU A 215 -12.69 -16.17 6.36
C LEU A 215 -13.14 -14.71 6.55
N ARG A 216 -14.46 -14.50 6.64
CA ARG A 216 -15.10 -13.20 6.87
C ARG A 216 -16.27 -13.32 7.85
N GLY A 217 -16.44 -12.34 8.72
CA GLY A 217 -17.61 -12.29 9.61
C GLY A 217 -17.73 -11.01 10.42
N VAL A 218 -18.95 -10.67 10.78
CA VAL A 218 -19.29 -9.54 11.66
C VAL A 218 -19.87 -10.07 12.97
N PHE A 219 -19.26 -9.69 14.08
CA PHE A 219 -19.62 -10.13 15.43
C PHE A 219 -20.11 -8.96 16.27
N THR A 220 -21.10 -9.19 17.13
CA THR A 220 -21.59 -8.16 18.05
C THR A 220 -21.11 -8.43 19.46
N THR A 221 -20.50 -7.45 20.11
CA THR A 221 -19.98 -7.63 21.46
C THR A 221 -21.09 -7.85 22.49
N ASP A 222 -20.82 -8.71 23.47
CA ASP A 222 -21.77 -9.02 24.54
C ASP A 222 -21.89 -7.89 25.59
N LYS A 223 -22.65 -8.13 26.66
CA LYS A 223 -22.85 -7.16 27.76
C LYS A 223 -21.55 -6.77 28.49
N GLN A 224 -20.50 -7.56 28.36
CA GLN A 224 -19.16 -7.35 28.90
C GLN A 224 -18.18 -6.85 27.82
N GLY A 225 -18.67 -6.49 26.63
CA GLY A 225 -17.84 -6.03 25.52
C GLY A 225 -17.06 -7.14 24.83
N ARG A 226 -17.35 -8.42 25.09
CA ARG A 226 -16.59 -9.54 24.55
C ARG A 226 -17.02 -9.91 23.14
N TYR A 227 -16.05 -10.29 22.31
CA TYR A 227 -16.26 -10.95 21.02
C TYR A 227 -15.41 -12.23 20.95
N SER A 228 -15.81 -13.18 20.11
CA SER A 228 -14.99 -14.36 19.83
C SER A 228 -15.41 -15.08 18.55
N PHE A 229 -14.45 -15.74 17.90
CA PHE A 229 -14.68 -16.58 16.73
C PHE A 229 -13.49 -17.50 16.43
N TYR A 230 -13.73 -18.55 15.63
CA TYR A 230 -12.68 -19.41 15.08
C TYR A 230 -12.24 -18.90 13.70
N CYS A 231 -10.94 -18.74 13.51
CA CYS A 231 -10.32 -18.26 12.28
C CYS A 231 -9.09 -19.10 11.94
N LEU A 232 -8.27 -18.68 10.97
CA LEU A 232 -6.98 -19.32 10.70
C LEU A 232 -5.85 -18.46 11.26
N ARG A 233 -4.77 -19.10 11.72
CA ARG A 233 -3.49 -18.42 11.84
C ARG A 233 -3.13 -17.89 10.45
N PRO A 234 -2.91 -16.58 10.29
CA PRO A 234 -2.65 -16.01 8.97
C PRO A 234 -1.30 -16.49 8.42
N THR A 235 -1.13 -16.43 7.11
CA THR A 235 0.14 -16.70 6.43
C THR A 235 0.57 -15.47 5.63
N PRO A 236 1.88 -15.25 5.41
CA PRO A 236 2.34 -14.20 4.50
C PRO A 236 1.79 -14.42 3.10
N TYR A 237 1.54 -13.33 2.37
CA TYR A 237 1.07 -13.41 0.99
C TYR A 237 1.52 -12.21 0.16
N PRO A 238 1.72 -12.38 -1.16
CA PRO A 238 2.05 -11.26 -2.03
C PRO A 238 0.82 -10.43 -2.36
N ILE A 239 0.96 -9.11 -2.43
CA ILE A 239 -0.03 -8.28 -3.13
C ILE A 239 -0.05 -8.63 -4.63
N PRO A 240 -1.15 -8.35 -5.36
CA PRO A 240 -1.18 -8.54 -6.81
C PRO A 240 0.00 -7.83 -7.50
N ASP A 241 0.82 -8.58 -8.22
CA ASP A 241 2.05 -8.10 -8.86
C ASP A 241 2.01 -8.16 -10.40
N ASP A 242 0.85 -8.49 -10.96
CA ASP A 242 0.55 -8.55 -12.40
C ASP A 242 0.20 -7.19 -13.02
N GLY A 243 0.19 -6.12 -12.20
CA GLY A 243 -0.20 -4.77 -12.58
C GLY A 243 0.91 -3.72 -12.46
N PRO A 244 0.59 -2.45 -12.78
CA PRO A 244 1.47 -1.29 -12.58
C PRO A 244 2.18 -1.22 -11.23
N ALA A 245 1.52 -1.58 -10.13
CA ALA A 245 2.15 -1.55 -8.82
C ALA A 245 3.24 -2.63 -8.69
N GLY A 246 2.95 -3.85 -9.16
CA GLY A 246 3.94 -4.93 -9.21
C GLY A 246 5.14 -4.61 -10.12
N GLU A 247 4.88 -3.99 -11.27
CA GLU A 247 5.93 -3.48 -12.15
C GLU A 247 6.83 -2.46 -11.44
N LEU A 248 6.24 -1.50 -10.73
CA LEU A 248 7.00 -0.49 -9.99
C LEU A 248 7.83 -1.13 -8.87
N LEU A 249 7.27 -2.06 -8.10
CA LEU A 249 8.03 -2.82 -7.09
C LEU A 249 9.25 -3.51 -7.70
N LYS A 250 9.07 -4.19 -8.84
CA LYS A 250 10.14 -4.90 -9.52
C LYS A 250 11.25 -3.95 -10.00
N VAL A 251 10.89 -2.79 -10.55
CA VAL A 251 11.88 -1.78 -10.99
C VAL A 251 12.62 -1.17 -9.80
N LEU A 252 11.97 -1.08 -8.64
CA LEU A 252 12.57 -0.64 -7.38
C LEU A 252 13.34 -1.74 -6.62
N ASP A 253 13.46 -2.95 -7.19
CA ASP A 253 14.08 -4.12 -6.54
C ASP A 253 13.42 -4.47 -5.19
N ARG A 254 12.09 -4.39 -5.14
CA ARG A 254 11.26 -4.70 -3.96
C ARG A 254 10.37 -5.92 -4.19
N HIS A 255 10.11 -6.65 -3.12
CA HIS A 255 9.19 -7.79 -3.15
C HIS A 255 7.73 -7.37 -2.91
N PRO A 256 6.74 -8.18 -3.34
CA PRO A 256 5.32 -7.91 -3.12
C PRO A 256 4.76 -8.47 -1.80
N TRP A 257 5.57 -9.19 -1.01
CA TRP A 257 5.10 -9.87 0.20
C TRP A 257 4.65 -8.92 1.30
N ARG A 258 3.53 -9.31 1.92
CA ARG A 258 3.03 -8.78 3.17
C ARG A 258 3.16 -9.84 4.25
N PRO A 259 3.48 -9.45 5.49
CA PRO A 259 3.49 -10.37 6.63
C PRO A 259 2.09 -10.95 6.87
N ALA A 260 2.02 -12.07 7.58
CA ALA A 260 0.79 -12.71 8.00
C ALA A 260 -0.03 -11.76 8.89
N HIS A 261 -1.27 -11.44 8.47
CA HIS A 261 -2.14 -10.55 9.22
C HIS A 261 -3.62 -10.91 9.15
N ILE A 262 -4.37 -10.41 10.14
CA ILE A 262 -5.83 -10.43 10.19
C ILE A 262 -6.31 -8.99 10.20
N HIS A 263 -7.28 -8.67 9.34
CA HIS A 263 -7.93 -7.36 9.36
C HIS A 263 -9.07 -7.32 10.38
N LEU A 264 -9.26 -6.14 10.97
CA LEU A 264 -10.36 -5.83 11.86
C LEU A 264 -10.98 -4.47 11.52
N LEU A 265 -12.31 -4.40 11.52
CA LEU A 265 -13.05 -3.14 11.47
C LEU A 265 -14.05 -3.12 12.62
N VAL A 266 -13.96 -2.10 13.47
CA VAL A 266 -14.70 -2.05 14.74
C VAL A 266 -15.46 -0.76 14.86
N GLN A 267 -16.76 -0.87 15.15
CA GLN A 267 -17.68 0.26 15.19
C GLN A 267 -18.60 0.18 16.40
N ALA A 268 -18.86 1.31 17.02
CA ALA A 268 -19.86 1.44 18.07
C ALA A 268 -20.47 2.84 18.06
N GLY A 269 -21.78 2.94 18.36
CA GLY A 269 -22.46 4.23 18.47
C GLY A 269 -21.78 5.11 19.53
N GLY A 270 -21.44 6.35 19.17
CA GLY A 270 -20.75 7.28 20.06
C GLY A 270 -19.22 7.12 20.08
N PHE A 271 -18.64 6.29 19.22
CA PHE A 271 -17.19 6.09 19.10
C PHE A 271 -16.69 6.32 17.66
N LYS A 272 -15.43 6.75 17.53
CA LYS A 272 -14.73 6.78 16.25
C LYS A 272 -14.53 5.32 15.81
N PRO A 273 -14.92 4.95 14.58
CA PRO A 273 -14.64 3.62 14.06
C PRO A 273 -13.13 3.44 13.91
N ILE A 274 -12.66 2.20 14.01
CA ILE A 274 -11.26 1.86 13.74
C ILE A 274 -11.21 0.75 12.70
N THR A 275 -10.35 0.97 11.70
CA THR A 275 -9.83 -0.08 10.84
C THR A 275 -8.42 -0.37 11.33
N THR A 276 -8.08 -1.64 11.54
CA THR A 276 -6.76 -2.06 11.96
C THR A 276 -6.40 -3.42 11.37
N GLN A 277 -5.15 -3.80 11.55
CA GLN A 277 -4.59 -5.08 11.19
C GLN A 277 -3.74 -5.57 12.36
N ILE A 278 -3.72 -6.87 12.57
CA ILE A 278 -2.81 -7.49 13.54
C ILE A 278 -1.88 -8.44 12.82
N PHE A 279 -0.60 -8.42 13.20
CA PHE A 279 0.47 -9.14 12.52
C PHE A 279 1.01 -10.24 13.41
N ASP A 280 1.21 -11.44 12.87
CA ASP A 280 1.85 -12.52 13.61
C ASP A 280 3.31 -12.19 13.89
N GLU A 281 3.74 -12.23 15.16
CA GLU A 281 5.13 -11.93 15.55
C GLU A 281 6.16 -12.90 14.98
N GLU A 282 5.73 -14.10 14.59
CA GLU A 282 6.58 -15.12 13.96
C GLU A 282 6.55 -15.03 12.43
N SER A 283 5.87 -14.03 11.85
CA SER A 283 5.76 -13.89 10.41
C SER A 283 7.06 -13.45 9.75
N ASP A 284 7.34 -14.01 8.57
CA ASP A 284 8.23 -13.38 7.61
C ASP A 284 7.68 -12.00 7.20
N TYR A 285 8.56 -11.12 6.74
CA TYR A 285 8.25 -9.79 6.18
C TYR A 285 7.72 -8.72 7.14
N LEU A 286 7.92 -8.86 8.46
CA LEU A 286 7.55 -7.82 9.42
C LEU A 286 8.37 -6.52 9.24
N ASP A 287 9.65 -6.65 8.91
CA ASP A 287 10.57 -5.50 8.77
C ASP A 287 10.54 -4.86 7.37
N ASP A 288 9.94 -5.53 6.37
CA ASP A 288 9.95 -5.11 4.96
C ASP A 288 8.60 -5.28 4.23
N ASP A 289 7.47 -5.22 4.96
CA ASP A 289 6.10 -5.23 4.39
C ASP A 289 6.00 -4.31 3.15
N ALA A 290 5.54 -4.88 2.03
CA ALA A 290 5.46 -4.19 0.75
C ALA A 290 4.64 -2.88 0.78
N VAL A 291 3.74 -2.73 1.76
CA VAL A 291 2.87 -1.56 1.93
C VAL A 291 3.08 -0.80 3.25
N PHE A 292 4.12 -1.15 4.03
CA PHE A 292 4.51 -0.42 5.24
C PHE A 292 3.40 -0.31 6.31
N ALA A 293 2.55 -1.34 6.46
CA ALA A 293 1.40 -1.29 7.38
C ALA A 293 1.73 -1.79 8.81
N VAL A 294 2.88 -2.45 9.00
CA VAL A 294 3.31 -2.99 10.29
C VAL A 294 3.58 -1.86 11.29
N LYS A 295 3.09 -2.04 12.51
CA LYS A 295 3.36 -1.18 13.68
C LYS A 295 3.63 -2.06 14.88
N ASP A 296 4.57 -1.66 15.73
CA ASP A 296 4.97 -2.43 16.92
C ASP A 296 3.78 -2.77 17.84
N GLY A 297 2.80 -1.86 17.97
CA GLY A 297 1.60 -2.08 18.80
C GLY A 297 0.54 -2.98 18.17
N LEU A 298 0.76 -3.45 16.94
CA LEU A 298 -0.15 -4.32 16.18
C LEU A 298 0.40 -5.74 15.97
N THR A 299 1.62 -6.02 16.44
CA THR A 299 2.17 -7.37 16.42
C THR A 299 1.59 -8.19 17.58
N VAL A 300 1.22 -9.45 17.30
CA VAL A 300 0.54 -10.35 18.24
C VAL A 300 1.20 -11.73 18.28
N GLN A 301 1.07 -12.38 19.44
CA GLN A 301 1.50 -13.76 19.65
C GLN A 301 0.30 -14.69 19.68
N PHE A 302 0.32 -15.73 18.82
CA PHE A 302 -0.61 -16.85 18.91
C PHE A 302 -0.11 -17.83 19.97
N LYS A 303 -0.99 -18.23 20.89
CA LYS A 303 -0.63 -19.09 22.04
C LYS A 303 -1.28 -20.45 21.91
N GLU A 304 -0.65 -21.47 22.46
CA GLU A 304 -1.26 -22.80 22.54
C GLU A 304 -2.59 -22.74 23.29
N ARG A 305 -3.61 -23.38 22.72
CA ARG A 305 -4.91 -23.56 23.32
C ARG A 305 -5.09 -25.02 23.67
N HIS A 306 -5.38 -25.28 24.94
CA HIS A 306 -5.70 -26.62 25.41
C HIS A 306 -7.21 -26.79 25.59
N ASP A 307 -7.67 -28.05 25.56
CA ASP A 307 -9.06 -28.45 25.82
C ASP A 307 -10.11 -27.87 24.85
N ASP A 308 -9.72 -27.48 23.65
CA ASP A 308 -10.61 -27.09 22.56
C ASP A 308 -10.40 -27.98 21.33
N ALA A 309 -11.40 -28.82 21.03
CA ALA A 309 -11.31 -29.76 19.91
C ALA A 309 -11.30 -29.08 18.53
N GLN A 310 -11.60 -27.78 18.45
CA GLN A 310 -11.66 -27.03 17.19
C GLN A 310 -10.42 -26.18 16.91
N ALA A 311 -9.64 -25.82 17.93
CA ALA A 311 -8.52 -24.89 17.77
C ALA A 311 -7.31 -25.31 18.61
N GLU A 312 -6.16 -25.36 17.94
CA GLU A 312 -4.86 -25.65 18.56
C GLU A 312 -4.24 -24.40 19.18
N LEU A 313 -4.67 -23.22 18.72
CA LEU A 313 -4.16 -21.92 19.14
C LEU A 313 -5.27 -20.99 19.59
N GLU A 314 -4.92 -20.01 20.41
CA GLU A 314 -5.76 -18.86 20.74
C GLU A 314 -5.03 -17.54 20.53
N LEU A 315 -5.83 -16.51 20.34
CA LEU A 315 -5.38 -15.12 20.23
C LEU A 315 -6.33 -14.23 21.03
N GLU A 316 -5.84 -13.68 22.14
CA GLU A 316 -6.54 -12.61 22.86
C GLU A 316 -6.13 -11.25 22.29
N TYR A 317 -7.10 -10.50 21.74
CA TYR A 317 -6.86 -9.16 21.22
C TYR A 317 -7.91 -8.15 21.73
N ASN A 318 -7.48 -7.29 22.65
CA ASN A 318 -8.34 -6.27 23.26
C ASN A 318 -8.31 -4.97 22.46
N ILE A 319 -9.50 -4.42 22.18
CA ILE A 319 -9.67 -3.26 21.30
C ILE A 319 -10.15 -2.07 22.12
N ARG A 320 -9.53 -0.90 21.91
CA ARG A 320 -9.86 0.34 22.59
C ARG A 320 -10.37 1.38 21.60
N LEU A 321 -11.63 1.76 21.70
CA LEU A 321 -12.24 2.79 20.84
C LEU A 321 -12.22 4.17 21.50
N ALA A 322 -11.92 5.20 20.70
CA ALA A 322 -12.01 6.60 21.10
C ALA A 322 -13.47 7.10 20.99
N PRO A 323 -14.01 7.82 21.99
CA PRO A 323 -15.35 8.40 21.90
C PRO A 323 -15.44 9.53 20.84
N LEU A 324 -16.62 9.72 20.23
CA LEU A 324 -16.93 10.87 19.37
C LEU A 324 -17.10 12.15 20.20
N GLY A 325 -16.82 13.32 19.60
CA GLY A 325 -17.07 14.62 20.24
C GLY A 325 -15.96 15.13 21.15
N ILE A 326 -14.73 14.64 20.97
CA ILE A 326 -13.53 15.35 21.41
C ILE A 326 -12.85 15.83 20.13
N ASP A 327 -13.05 17.11 19.82
CA ASP A 327 -12.05 17.85 19.06
C ASP A 327 -10.77 17.81 19.90
N VAL A 328 -9.72 17.22 19.34
CA VAL A 328 -8.36 17.41 19.84
C VAL A 328 -7.80 18.62 19.11
#